data_AF-N1WAY1-F1
#
_entry.id   AF-N1WAY1-F1
#
_cell.length_a   1.000
_cell.length_b   1.000
_cell.length_c   1.000
_cell.angle_alpha   90.00
_cell.angle_beta   90.00
_cell.angle_gamma   90.00
#
_symmetry.space_group_name_H-M   'P 1'
#
loop_
_entity.id
_entity.type
_entity.pdbx_description
1 polymer ?
#
loop_
_entity_poly.entity_id
_entity_poly.type
_entity_poly.pdbx_seq_one_letter_code
_entity_poly.pdbx_strand_id
1 'polypeptide(L)'
;MPHDNGRIYGSFKKICIPEVELKKEAESILPNLISLKIDWETGQISDSQLTFQIVLLYLERRVKRHPFLRMGKPLPNRNQSKEFLEVVRFYGMPDTVRFALWKWHIGEWDIRLIDYNPSSLEMLESQSHGYRYSTISWIDAMNGSLVEGKRDAFEHLLHDLAHAYMFFREDYDFEGQKQFFREMYLDYSKYESILDTNPIFRTKFDYCISDMNSHPAHLSAYWNAIRREAGISIG
;
A
#
# COMPACT_ATOMS: atom_id res chain seq x y z
N MET A 1 0.96 -13.40 -1.56
CA MET A 1 1.84 -13.35 -2.75
C MET A 1 1.12 -13.85 -4.00
N PRO A 2 0.31 -13.02 -4.66
CA PRO A 2 -0.49 -13.40 -5.85
C PRO A 2 0.28 -13.96 -7.04
N HIS A 3 1.58 -14.18 -6.97
CA HIS A 3 2.34 -14.91 -7.98
C HIS A 3 3.00 -16.18 -7.39
N ASP A 4 2.31 -16.88 -6.48
CA ASP A 4 2.80 -18.16 -5.96
C ASP A 4 2.53 -19.28 -6.97
N ASN A 5 3.59 -19.87 -7.50
CA ASN A 5 3.53 -20.96 -8.48
C ASN A 5 2.66 -20.64 -9.72
N GLY A 6 2.67 -19.37 -10.17
CA GLY A 6 1.88 -18.91 -11.32
C GLY A 6 0.38 -18.74 -11.06
N ARG A 7 -0.08 -18.85 -9.81
CA ARG A 7 -1.50 -18.65 -9.43
C ARG A 7 -1.74 -17.29 -8.79
N ILE A 8 -2.72 -16.59 -9.34
CA ILE A 8 -3.20 -15.29 -8.85
C ILE A 8 -4.23 -15.45 -7.73
N TYR A 9 -3.95 -14.86 -6.56
CA TYR A 9 -4.85 -14.85 -5.39
C TYR A 9 -4.93 -13.46 -4.72
N GLY A 10 -5.65 -13.37 -3.60
CA GLY A 10 -5.78 -12.13 -2.84
C GLY A 10 -6.84 -11.17 -3.36
N SER A 11 -6.90 -10.00 -2.72
CA SER A 11 -7.98 -9.00 -2.90
C SER A 11 -8.01 -8.38 -4.30
N PHE A 12 -6.88 -8.35 -4.99
CA PHE A 12 -6.71 -7.71 -6.30
C PHE A 12 -6.67 -8.70 -7.47
N LYS A 13 -6.93 -10.00 -7.23
CA LYS A 13 -6.77 -11.05 -8.24
C LYS A 13 -7.47 -10.81 -9.59
N LYS A 14 -8.54 -9.99 -9.62
CA LYS A 14 -9.32 -9.68 -10.83
C LYS A 14 -8.62 -8.69 -11.76
N ILE A 15 -7.59 -8.01 -11.29
CA ILE A 15 -6.85 -6.97 -12.00
C ILE A 15 -5.34 -7.25 -12.03
N CYS A 16 -4.90 -8.39 -11.50
CA CYS A 16 -3.55 -8.90 -11.72
C CYS A 16 -3.51 -9.65 -13.07
N ILE A 17 -2.34 -9.64 -13.71
CA ILE A 17 -2.09 -10.38 -14.95
C ILE A 17 -0.96 -11.41 -14.71
N PRO A 18 -0.85 -12.46 -15.54
CA PRO A 18 0.26 -13.41 -15.43
C PRO A 18 1.63 -12.72 -15.56
N GLU A 19 2.64 -13.22 -14.86
CA GLU A 19 4.01 -12.65 -14.89
C GLU A 19 4.58 -12.55 -16.31
N VAL A 20 4.29 -13.53 -17.16
CA VAL A 20 4.71 -13.55 -18.57
C VAL A 20 4.11 -12.42 -19.40
N GLU A 21 3.04 -11.77 -18.94
CA GLU A 21 2.41 -10.62 -19.61
C GLU A 21 2.93 -9.27 -19.12
N LEU A 22 3.61 -9.23 -17.96
CA LEU A 22 4.05 -7.97 -17.33
C LEU A 22 4.99 -7.18 -18.23
N LYS A 23 5.99 -7.83 -18.83
CA LYS A 23 6.95 -7.17 -19.73
C LYS A 23 6.25 -6.51 -20.93
N LYS A 24 5.29 -7.22 -21.54
CA LYS A 24 4.52 -6.71 -22.68
C LYS A 24 3.61 -5.55 -22.28
N GLU A 25 3.03 -5.60 -21.07
CA GLU A 25 2.28 -4.47 -20.52
C GLU A 25 3.19 -3.26 -20.33
N ALA A 26 4.33 -3.45 -19.64
CA ALA A 26 5.30 -2.40 -19.36
C ALA A 26 5.78 -1.70 -20.64
N GLU A 27 6.20 -2.46 -21.66
CA GLU A 27 6.61 -1.91 -22.96
C GLU A 27 5.53 -1.02 -23.59
N SER A 28 4.25 -1.39 -23.43
CA SER A 28 3.14 -0.66 -24.03
C SER A 28 2.74 0.63 -23.31
N ILE A 29 3.01 0.73 -22.01
CA ILE A 29 2.68 1.90 -21.18
C ILE A 29 3.93 2.70 -20.78
N LEU A 30 5.13 2.26 -21.19
CA LEU A 30 6.40 2.89 -20.84
C LEU A 30 6.44 4.40 -21.11
N PRO A 31 5.95 4.92 -22.27
CA PRO A 31 5.93 6.36 -22.48
C PRO A 31 5.07 7.11 -21.45
N ASN A 32 3.96 6.52 -21.01
CA ASN A 32 3.11 7.09 -19.97
C ASN A 32 3.81 7.07 -18.61
N LEU A 33 4.49 5.97 -18.25
CA LEU A 33 5.24 5.87 -16.99
C LEU A 33 6.39 6.87 -16.94
N ILE A 34 7.13 7.05 -18.04
CA ILE A 34 8.22 8.04 -18.13
C ILE A 34 7.68 9.45 -17.95
N SER A 35 6.59 9.80 -18.66
CA SER A 35 5.96 11.13 -18.53
C SER A 35 5.50 11.40 -17.10
N LEU A 36 4.81 10.44 -16.48
CA LEU A 36 4.30 10.58 -15.11
C LEU A 36 5.43 10.70 -14.09
N LYS A 37 6.51 9.94 -14.26
CA LYS A 37 7.70 10.03 -13.40
C LYS A 37 8.34 11.42 -13.50
N ILE A 38 8.50 11.95 -14.71
CA ILE A 38 9.05 13.30 -14.92
C ILE A 38 8.15 14.37 -14.28
N ASP A 39 6.84 14.30 -14.51
CA ASP A 39 5.89 15.26 -13.94
C ASP A 39 5.93 15.23 -12.39
N TRP A 40 6.14 14.06 -11.79
CA TRP A 40 6.27 13.91 -10.34
C TRP A 40 7.62 14.42 -9.81
N GLU A 41 8.73 14.01 -10.43
CA GLU A 41 10.08 14.45 -10.03
C GLU A 41 10.29 15.96 -10.18
N THR A 42 9.56 16.60 -11.10
CA THR A 42 9.57 18.06 -11.30
C THR A 42 8.55 18.79 -10.44
N GLY A 43 7.73 18.09 -9.66
CA GLY A 43 6.70 18.66 -8.80
C GLY A 43 5.49 19.22 -9.55
N GLN A 44 5.34 18.91 -10.84
CA GLN A 44 4.18 19.31 -11.64
C GLN A 44 2.88 18.61 -11.18
N ILE A 45 3.01 17.39 -10.65
CA ILE A 45 1.91 16.66 -10.01
C ILE A 45 2.29 16.22 -8.60
N SER A 46 1.32 16.29 -7.68
CA SER A 46 1.49 15.77 -6.31
C SER A 46 1.52 14.24 -6.28
N ASP A 47 2.03 13.67 -5.18
CA ASP A 47 2.00 12.23 -4.89
C ASP A 47 0.62 11.59 -5.13
N SER A 48 -0.42 12.13 -4.49
CA SER A 48 -1.80 11.62 -4.64
C SER A 48 -2.29 11.65 -6.09
N GLN A 49 -1.86 12.67 -6.85
CA GLN A 49 -2.23 12.85 -8.25
C GLN A 49 -1.50 11.84 -9.12
N LEU A 50 -0.20 11.62 -8.89
CA LEU A 50 0.57 10.58 -9.56
C LEU A 50 -0.04 9.20 -9.31
N THR A 51 -0.29 8.84 -8.05
CA THR A 51 -0.87 7.55 -7.69
C THR A 51 -2.22 7.34 -8.37
N PHE A 52 -3.08 8.36 -8.40
CA PHE A 52 -4.35 8.29 -9.13
C PHE A 52 -4.17 8.03 -10.63
N GLN A 53 -3.22 8.72 -11.29
CA GLN A 53 -2.95 8.51 -12.72
C GLN A 53 -2.39 7.12 -13.00
N ILE A 54 -1.51 6.60 -12.14
CA ILE A 54 -1.02 5.21 -12.23
C ILE A 54 -2.20 4.23 -12.12
N VAL A 55 -3.10 4.44 -11.15
CA VAL A 55 -4.29 3.58 -10.98
C VAL A 55 -5.16 3.58 -12.23
N LEU A 56 -5.43 4.74 -12.82
CA LEU A 56 -6.18 4.83 -14.07
C LEU A 56 -5.47 4.12 -15.22
N LEU A 57 -4.16 4.38 -15.40
CA LEU A 57 -3.36 3.81 -16.48
C LEU A 57 -3.41 2.27 -16.48
N TYR A 58 -3.11 1.65 -15.34
CA TYR A 58 -3.13 0.19 -15.23
C TYR A 58 -4.56 -0.37 -15.28
N LEU A 59 -5.52 0.24 -14.57
CA LEU A 59 -6.89 -0.26 -14.54
C LEU A 59 -7.52 -0.25 -15.94
N GLU A 60 -7.32 0.81 -16.72
CA GLU A 60 -7.86 0.91 -18.09
C GLU A 60 -7.15 -0.03 -19.05
N ARG A 61 -5.86 -0.29 -18.82
CA ARG A 61 -5.09 -1.26 -19.61
C ARG A 61 -5.57 -2.70 -19.37
N ARG A 62 -5.75 -3.08 -18.10
CA ARG A 62 -6.09 -4.44 -17.68
C ARG A 62 -7.59 -4.73 -17.79
N VAL A 63 -8.43 -3.74 -17.50
CA VAL A 63 -9.89 -3.85 -17.56
C VAL A 63 -10.40 -3.26 -18.87
N LYS A 64 -10.30 -4.06 -19.93
CA LYS A 64 -10.67 -3.68 -21.32
C LYS A 64 -12.12 -3.21 -21.48
N ARG A 65 -13.04 -3.57 -20.57
CA ARG A 65 -14.45 -3.16 -20.58
C ARG A 65 -14.89 -2.76 -19.19
N HIS A 66 -15.40 -1.53 -19.05
CA HIS A 66 -15.97 -0.98 -17.82
C HIS A 66 -15.01 -1.02 -16.60
N PRO A 67 -13.87 -0.29 -16.65
CA PRO A 67 -12.96 -0.14 -15.51
C PRO A 67 -13.65 0.45 -14.26
N PHE A 68 -14.79 1.12 -14.45
CA PHE A 68 -15.57 1.75 -13.41
C PHE A 68 -16.97 1.15 -13.34
N LEU A 69 -17.44 0.85 -12.13
CA LEU A 69 -18.81 0.40 -11.90
C LEU A 69 -19.77 1.59 -12.00
N ARG A 70 -20.84 1.43 -12.77
CA ARG A 70 -21.86 2.47 -12.95
C ARG A 70 -22.74 2.54 -11.70
N MET A 71 -22.71 3.66 -10.99
CA MET A 71 -23.52 3.93 -9.79
C MET A 71 -24.82 4.68 -10.10
N GLY A 72 -25.37 4.51 -11.31
CA GLY A 72 -26.62 5.17 -11.73
C GLY A 72 -26.50 6.65 -12.10
N LYS A 73 -25.33 7.27 -11.95
CA LYS A 73 -25.01 8.64 -12.43
C LYS A 73 -23.90 8.60 -13.49
N PRO A 74 -23.83 9.60 -14.40
CA PRO A 74 -22.67 9.79 -15.26
C PRO A 74 -21.40 9.92 -14.42
N LEU A 75 -20.30 9.33 -14.89
CA LEU A 75 -19.01 9.49 -14.23
C LEU A 75 -18.54 10.95 -14.39
N PRO A 76 -18.01 11.59 -13.32
CA PRO A 76 -17.36 12.88 -13.41
C PRO A 76 -16.17 12.87 -14.38
N ASN A 77 -15.67 14.06 -14.72
CA ASN A 77 -14.46 14.17 -15.52
C ASN A 77 -13.26 13.58 -14.74
N ARG A 78 -12.44 12.74 -15.39
CA ARG A 78 -11.27 12.12 -14.75
C ARG A 78 -10.19 13.13 -14.36
N ASN A 79 -10.17 14.31 -14.99
CA ASN A 79 -9.28 15.39 -14.62
C ASN A 79 -9.71 16.10 -13.32
N GLN A 80 -10.92 15.82 -12.85
CA GLN A 80 -11.47 16.26 -11.56
C GLN A 80 -11.38 15.10 -10.57
N SER A 81 -10.15 14.78 -10.16
CA SER A 81 -9.81 13.61 -9.34
C SER A 81 -10.58 13.55 -8.02
N LYS A 82 -10.87 14.68 -7.36
CA LYS A 82 -11.66 14.73 -6.12
C LYS A 82 -13.08 14.20 -6.34
N GLU A 83 -13.80 14.83 -7.26
CA GLU A 83 -15.18 14.51 -7.61
C GLU A 83 -15.30 13.11 -8.20
N PHE A 84 -14.31 12.71 -9.02
CA PHE A 84 -14.26 11.37 -9.60
C PHE A 84 -14.09 10.30 -8.52
N LEU A 85 -13.11 10.47 -7.63
CA LEU A 85 -12.82 9.51 -6.56
C LEU A 85 -13.95 9.41 -5.55
N GLU A 86 -14.73 10.46 -5.32
CA GLU A 86 -15.87 10.44 -4.39
C GLU A 86 -16.93 9.41 -4.80
N VAL A 87 -17.25 9.33 -6.10
CA VAL A 87 -18.42 8.57 -6.58
C VAL A 87 -18.08 7.29 -7.33
N VAL A 88 -16.86 7.17 -7.86
CA VAL A 88 -16.47 6.01 -8.66
C VAL A 88 -16.37 4.74 -7.81
N ARG A 89 -16.42 3.57 -8.45
CA ARG A 89 -15.93 2.32 -7.87
C ARG A 89 -15.07 1.62 -8.92
N PHE A 90 -13.88 1.19 -8.53
CA PHE A 90 -12.97 0.50 -9.43
C PHE A 90 -13.37 -0.96 -9.57
N TYR A 91 -13.41 -1.45 -10.80
CA TYR A 91 -13.66 -2.86 -11.05
C TYR A 91 -12.53 -3.71 -10.47
N GLY A 92 -12.90 -4.75 -9.73
CA GLY A 92 -11.92 -5.74 -9.25
C GLY A 92 -11.01 -5.28 -8.11
N MET A 93 -11.28 -4.13 -7.51
CA MET A 93 -10.60 -3.62 -6.31
C MET A 93 -11.58 -3.47 -5.14
N PRO A 94 -11.17 -3.73 -3.90
CA PRO A 94 -11.90 -3.27 -2.72
C PRO A 94 -12.02 -1.75 -2.68
N ASP A 95 -13.07 -1.24 -2.03
CA ASP A 95 -13.28 0.21 -1.92
C ASP A 95 -12.22 0.93 -1.07
N THR A 96 -11.43 0.17 -0.31
CA THR A 96 -10.35 0.67 0.54
C THR A 96 -9.34 1.51 -0.24
N VAL A 97 -8.93 1.05 -1.43
CA VAL A 97 -7.99 1.77 -2.30
C VAL A 97 -8.54 3.12 -2.73
N ARG A 98 -9.77 3.13 -3.29
CA ARG A 98 -10.40 4.37 -3.75
C ARG A 98 -10.60 5.34 -2.59
N PHE A 99 -11.06 4.86 -1.44
CA PHE A 99 -11.31 5.69 -0.28
C PHE A 99 -10.01 6.30 0.26
N ALA A 100 -8.93 5.52 0.35
CA ALA A 100 -7.61 6.04 0.72
C ALA A 100 -7.12 7.11 -0.25
N LEU A 101 -7.22 6.87 -1.56
CA LEU A 101 -6.88 7.88 -2.57
C LEU A 101 -7.72 9.15 -2.44
N TRP A 102 -9.03 9.01 -2.20
CA TRP A 102 -9.91 10.15 -2.04
C TRP A 102 -9.51 11.01 -0.84
N LYS A 103 -9.35 10.39 0.34
CA LYS A 103 -8.95 11.07 1.58
C LYS A 103 -7.56 11.68 1.49
N TRP A 104 -6.62 11.00 0.84
CA TRP A 104 -5.30 11.55 0.52
C TRP A 104 -5.42 12.81 -0.34
N HIS A 105 -6.19 12.73 -1.42
CA HIS A 105 -6.27 13.78 -2.42
C HIS A 105 -6.97 15.06 -1.93
N ILE A 106 -7.82 14.95 -0.90
CA ILE A 106 -8.42 16.10 -0.20
C ILE A 106 -7.59 16.57 1.00
N GLY A 107 -6.46 15.92 1.30
CA GLY A 107 -5.54 16.30 2.37
C GLY A 107 -5.98 15.89 3.78
N GLU A 108 -6.94 14.97 3.90
CA GLU A 108 -7.39 14.47 5.21
C GLU A 108 -6.47 13.38 5.76
N TRP A 109 -5.88 12.54 4.90
CA TRP A 109 -4.96 11.47 5.29
C TRP A 109 -3.54 11.76 4.81
N ASP A 110 -2.57 11.74 5.73
CA ASP A 110 -1.13 11.94 5.43
C ASP A 110 -0.53 10.64 4.89
N ILE A 111 -0.73 10.42 3.59
CA ILE A 111 -0.05 9.38 2.83
C ILE A 111 1.08 10.03 2.03
N ARG A 112 2.23 9.37 1.94
CA ARG A 112 3.40 9.90 1.23
C ARG A 112 3.89 8.88 0.21
N LEU A 113 4.10 9.32 -1.02
CA LEU A 113 4.60 8.44 -2.06
C LEU A 113 6.13 8.36 -1.97
N ILE A 114 6.66 7.14 -1.97
CA ILE A 114 8.10 6.86 -2.06
C ILE A 114 8.38 5.91 -3.21
N ASP A 115 9.61 5.94 -3.72
CA ASP A 115 10.06 5.15 -4.88
C ASP A 115 11.09 4.07 -4.52
N TYR A 116 11.22 3.77 -3.23
CA TYR A 116 12.02 2.69 -2.68
C TYR A 116 11.20 1.88 -1.68
N ASN A 117 11.59 0.62 -1.45
CA ASN A 117 10.92 -0.22 -0.45
C ASN A 117 11.39 0.19 0.96
N PRO A 118 10.50 0.70 1.83
CA PRO A 118 10.89 1.08 3.18
C PRO A 118 11.20 -0.16 4.02
N SER A 119 12.14 -0.04 4.95
CA SER A 119 12.34 -1.10 5.95
C SER A 119 11.17 -1.16 6.94
N SER A 120 11.00 -2.29 7.64
CA SER A 120 10.00 -2.41 8.71
C SER A 120 10.17 -1.33 9.79
N LEU A 121 11.41 -0.97 10.13
CA LEU A 121 11.73 0.10 11.08
C LEU A 121 11.33 1.49 10.55
N GLU A 122 11.52 1.75 9.28
CA GLU A 122 11.13 3.01 8.65
C GLU A 122 9.59 3.15 8.55
N MET A 123 8.91 2.03 8.25
CA MET A 123 7.45 1.99 8.31
C MET A 123 6.95 2.17 9.75
N LEU A 124 7.63 1.61 10.75
CA LEU A 124 7.32 1.84 12.17
C LEU A 124 7.48 3.33 12.54
N GLU A 125 8.58 3.95 12.13
CA GLU A 125 8.84 5.36 12.36
C GLU A 125 7.73 6.23 11.73
N SER A 126 7.38 6.01 10.46
CA SER A 126 6.32 6.80 9.80
C SER A 126 4.97 6.71 10.52
N GLN A 127 4.56 5.49 10.89
CA GLN A 127 3.31 5.27 11.60
C GLN A 127 3.32 5.88 13.00
N SER A 128 4.46 5.87 13.70
CA SER A 128 4.59 6.55 15.00
C SER A 128 4.37 8.06 14.91
N HIS A 129 4.68 8.65 13.75
CA HIS A 129 4.46 10.06 13.45
C HIS A 129 3.05 10.34 12.91
N GLY A 130 2.27 9.30 12.61
CA GLY A 130 0.89 9.41 12.15
C GLY A 130 0.73 9.56 10.64
N TYR A 131 1.72 9.13 9.86
CA TYR A 131 1.63 9.06 8.41
C TYR A 131 1.97 7.65 7.90
N ARG A 132 1.67 7.37 6.64
CA ARG A 132 2.00 6.08 6.03
C ARG A 132 2.56 6.25 4.62
N TYR A 133 3.44 5.36 4.22
CA TYR A 133 3.92 5.31 2.85
C TYR A 133 2.96 4.59 1.90
N SER A 134 3.01 5.02 0.65
CA SER A 134 2.60 4.27 -0.53
C SER A 134 3.82 4.16 -1.45
N THR A 135 4.06 2.99 -2.03
CA THR A 135 5.31 2.72 -2.76
C THR A 135 5.07 2.49 -4.24
N ILE A 136 5.88 3.12 -5.08
CA ILE A 136 5.99 2.80 -6.51
C ILE A 136 7.41 2.34 -6.85
N SER A 137 7.58 1.05 -7.15
CA SER A 137 8.85 0.59 -7.75
C SER A 137 8.87 0.95 -9.23
N TRP A 138 9.50 2.08 -9.56
CA TRP A 138 9.66 2.51 -10.97
C TRP A 138 10.42 1.50 -11.81
N ILE A 139 11.45 0.88 -11.23
CA ILE A 139 12.27 -0.13 -11.91
C ILE A 139 11.38 -1.32 -12.31
N ASP A 140 10.58 -1.83 -11.38
CA ASP A 140 9.71 -2.98 -11.67
C ASP A 140 8.54 -2.62 -12.59
N ALA A 141 7.98 -1.41 -12.44
CA ALA A 141 6.91 -0.92 -13.30
C ALA A 141 7.37 -0.78 -14.76
N MET A 142 8.57 -0.24 -14.98
CA MET A 142 9.14 -0.02 -16.32
C MET A 142 9.69 -1.29 -16.96
N ASN A 143 10.24 -2.21 -16.17
CA ASN A 143 10.76 -3.48 -16.68
C ASN A 143 9.67 -4.55 -16.86
N GLY A 144 8.53 -4.39 -16.18
CA GLY A 144 7.51 -5.43 -16.08
C GLY A 144 7.99 -6.63 -15.27
N SER A 145 8.60 -6.37 -14.12
CA SER A 145 9.06 -7.39 -13.16
C SER A 145 8.25 -7.38 -11.87
N LEU A 146 8.45 -8.42 -11.05
CA LEU A 146 7.81 -8.54 -9.75
C LEU A 146 8.67 -7.84 -8.68
N VAL A 147 8.03 -6.96 -7.91
CA VAL A 147 8.56 -6.43 -6.66
C VAL A 147 8.75 -7.59 -5.68
N GLU A 148 9.97 -7.78 -5.20
CA GLU A 148 10.38 -8.89 -4.32
C GLU A 148 10.00 -10.30 -4.83
N GLY A 149 9.84 -10.50 -6.14
CA GLY A 149 9.45 -11.79 -6.72
C GLY A 149 8.02 -12.22 -6.37
N LYS A 150 7.15 -11.26 -6.04
CA LYS A 150 5.96 -11.51 -5.22
C LYS A 150 4.68 -10.87 -5.75
N ARG A 151 4.79 -9.62 -6.22
CA ARG A 151 3.70 -8.75 -6.69
C ARG A 151 4.20 -7.91 -7.85
N ASP A 152 3.34 -7.56 -8.79
CA ASP A 152 3.70 -6.52 -9.75
C ASP A 152 3.69 -5.13 -9.09
N ALA A 153 4.36 -4.15 -9.71
CA ALA A 153 4.49 -2.81 -9.14
C ALA A 153 3.14 -2.10 -8.92
N PHE A 154 2.13 -2.40 -9.74
CA PHE A 154 0.80 -1.81 -9.59
C PHE A 154 0.08 -2.41 -8.38
N GLU A 155 0.08 -3.72 -8.24
CA GLU A 155 -0.54 -4.39 -7.10
C GLU A 155 0.18 -4.09 -5.77
N HIS A 156 1.50 -3.87 -5.81
CA HIS A 156 2.25 -3.38 -4.66
C HIS A 156 1.75 -1.99 -4.20
N LEU A 157 1.59 -1.04 -5.12
CA LEU A 157 1.01 0.27 -4.83
C LEU A 157 -0.41 0.18 -4.23
N LEU A 158 -1.26 -0.68 -4.81
CA LEU A 158 -2.63 -0.90 -4.31
C LEU A 158 -2.66 -1.52 -2.91
N HIS A 159 -1.69 -2.40 -2.62
CA HIS A 159 -1.55 -3.01 -1.30
C HIS A 159 -1.26 -1.96 -0.24
N ASP A 160 -0.31 -1.06 -0.50
CA ASP A 160 0.02 0.00 0.45
C ASP A 160 -1.16 0.95 0.69
N LEU A 161 -1.92 1.29 -0.37
CA LEU A 161 -3.16 2.07 -0.24
C LEU A 161 -4.21 1.35 0.62
N ALA A 162 -4.33 0.03 0.48
CA ALA A 162 -5.22 -0.75 1.33
C ALA A 162 -4.76 -0.73 2.79
N HIS A 163 -3.46 -0.77 3.07
CA HIS A 163 -2.96 -0.61 4.43
C HIS A 163 -3.12 0.82 4.97
N ALA A 164 -2.93 1.83 4.14
CA ALA A 164 -3.21 3.22 4.51
C ALA A 164 -4.67 3.38 4.94
N TYR A 165 -5.61 2.79 4.21
CA TYR A 165 -7.00 2.73 4.65
C TYR A 165 -7.15 2.11 6.05
N MET A 166 -6.49 0.99 6.32
CA MET A 166 -6.58 0.32 7.61
C MET A 166 -5.95 1.13 8.74
N PHE A 167 -4.93 1.92 8.45
CA PHE A 167 -4.29 2.80 9.42
C PHE A 167 -5.18 3.98 9.80
N PHE A 168 -5.79 4.66 8.82
CA PHE A 168 -6.54 5.90 9.06
C PHE A 168 -8.04 5.71 9.33
N ARG A 169 -8.61 4.52 9.13
CA ARG A 169 -10.05 4.30 9.33
C ARG A 169 -10.46 4.51 10.80
N GLU A 170 -11.54 5.25 10.99
CA GLU A 170 -12.01 5.72 12.30
C GLU A 170 -12.31 4.58 13.28
N ASP A 171 -12.90 3.49 12.81
CA ASP A 171 -13.29 2.35 13.65
C ASP A 171 -12.09 1.54 14.16
N TYR A 172 -10.88 1.81 13.68
CA TYR A 172 -9.65 1.21 14.17
C TYR A 172 -8.90 2.10 15.16
N ASP A 173 -9.47 3.23 15.59
CA ASP A 173 -8.82 4.14 16.54
C ASP A 173 -7.42 4.57 16.07
N PHE A 174 -7.39 5.47 15.09
CA PHE A 174 -6.15 5.99 14.51
C PHE A 174 -5.15 6.50 15.56
N GLU A 175 -5.63 7.28 16.55
CA GLU A 175 -4.76 7.82 17.60
C GLU A 175 -4.20 6.72 18.49
N GLY A 176 -5.01 5.72 18.84
CA GLY A 176 -4.55 4.54 19.57
C GLY A 176 -3.52 3.73 18.78
N GLN A 177 -3.70 3.55 17.46
CA GLN A 177 -2.71 2.88 16.61
C GLN A 177 -1.40 3.64 16.57
N LYS A 178 -1.47 4.96 16.34
CA LYS A 178 -0.29 5.84 16.34
C LYS A 178 0.46 5.77 17.65
N GLN A 179 -0.24 5.79 18.78
CA GLN A 179 0.38 5.67 20.10
C GLN A 179 1.05 4.29 20.29
N PHE A 180 0.39 3.20 19.87
CA PHE A 180 0.98 1.87 19.90
C PHE A 180 2.30 1.80 19.09
N PHE A 181 2.30 2.29 17.85
CA PHE A 181 3.51 2.31 17.02
C PHE A 181 4.60 3.22 17.60
N ARG A 182 4.22 4.33 18.24
CA ARG A 182 5.17 5.20 18.95
C ARG A 182 5.86 4.50 20.11
N GLU A 183 5.12 3.76 20.92
CA GLU A 183 5.70 2.98 22.01
C GLU A 183 6.63 1.89 21.49
N MET A 184 6.21 1.17 20.44
CA MET A 184 7.03 0.16 19.78
C MET A 184 8.32 0.75 19.19
N TYR A 185 8.26 1.94 18.59
CA TYR A 185 9.41 2.64 18.04
C TYR A 185 10.41 3.04 19.14
N LEU A 186 9.92 3.64 20.23
CA LEU A 186 10.75 4.01 21.39
C LEU A 186 11.44 2.80 22.03
N ASP A 187 10.78 1.64 22.00
CA ASP A 187 11.28 0.40 22.58
C ASP A 187 12.05 -0.48 21.59
N TYR A 188 12.15 -0.11 20.30
CA TYR A 188 12.75 -0.95 19.27
C TYR A 188 14.17 -1.42 19.62
N SER A 189 15.01 -0.51 20.14
CA SER A 189 16.40 -0.81 20.54
C SER A 189 16.50 -1.89 21.62
N LYS A 190 15.45 -2.07 22.44
CA LYS A 190 15.40 -3.14 23.46
C LYS A 190 15.29 -4.53 22.84
N TYR A 191 14.83 -4.62 21.59
CA TYR A 191 14.55 -5.88 20.90
C TYR A 191 15.62 -6.27 19.87
N GLU A 192 16.54 -5.38 19.50
CA GLU A 192 17.54 -5.61 18.45
C GLU A 192 18.31 -6.92 18.61
N SER A 193 18.80 -7.20 19.82
CA SER A 193 19.54 -8.43 20.11
C SER A 193 18.72 -9.72 19.88
N ILE A 194 17.42 -9.68 20.14
CA ILE A 194 16.51 -10.82 19.92
C ILE A 194 16.13 -10.91 18.45
N LEU A 195 15.91 -9.78 17.79
CA LEU A 195 15.64 -9.75 16.34
C LEU A 195 16.82 -10.39 15.58
N ASP A 196 18.06 -10.17 15.99
CA ASP A 196 19.27 -10.75 15.36
C ASP A 196 19.40 -12.26 15.56
N THR A 197 18.95 -12.76 16.71
CA THR A 197 19.16 -14.16 17.10
C THR A 197 17.94 -15.06 16.89
N ASN A 198 16.75 -14.49 16.70
CA ASN A 198 15.51 -15.23 16.54
C ASN A 198 14.76 -14.82 15.25
N PRO A 199 15.02 -15.52 14.11
CA PRO A 199 14.40 -15.21 12.82
C PRO A 199 12.87 -15.34 12.81
N ILE A 200 12.31 -16.25 13.61
CA ILE A 200 10.86 -16.44 13.73
C ILE A 200 10.24 -15.21 14.40
N PHE A 201 10.82 -14.77 15.51
CA PHE A 201 10.38 -13.56 16.19
C PHE A 201 10.54 -12.33 15.29
N ARG A 202 11.68 -12.17 14.61
CA ARG A 202 11.91 -11.09 13.63
C ARG A 202 10.80 -11.03 12.59
N THR A 203 10.49 -12.15 11.94
CA THR A 203 9.45 -12.19 10.89
C THR A 203 8.09 -11.72 11.41
N LYS A 204 7.70 -12.15 12.62
CA LYS A 204 6.42 -11.73 13.24
C LYS A 204 6.45 -10.29 13.72
N PHE A 205 7.59 -9.84 14.24
CA PHE A 205 7.79 -8.47 14.68
C PHE A 205 7.72 -7.51 13.48
N ASP A 206 8.46 -7.80 12.41
CA ASP A 206 8.43 -7.06 11.16
C ASP A 206 7.01 -6.94 10.62
N TYR A 207 6.27 -8.05 10.56
CA TYR A 207 4.86 -8.04 10.16
C TYR A 207 4.00 -7.14 11.07
N CYS A 208 4.20 -7.18 12.38
CA CYS A 208 3.47 -6.34 13.33
C CYS A 208 3.69 -4.85 13.09
N ILE A 209 4.91 -4.45 12.73
CA ILE A 209 5.29 -3.04 12.62
C ILE A 209 5.18 -2.50 11.19
N SER A 210 5.07 -3.35 10.16
CA SER A 210 4.94 -2.92 8.77
C SER A 210 3.51 -3.06 8.24
N ASP A 211 2.91 -4.25 8.32
CA ASP A 211 1.68 -4.60 7.60
C ASP A 211 0.45 -4.71 8.51
N MET A 212 0.64 -4.75 9.83
CA MET A 212 -0.47 -4.94 10.76
C MET A 212 -1.08 -3.61 11.22
N ASN A 213 -2.01 -3.06 10.44
CA ASN A 213 -2.89 -1.98 10.89
C ASN A 213 -4.23 -2.55 11.34
N SER A 214 -4.54 -2.37 12.62
CA SER A 214 -5.73 -2.91 13.27
C SER A 214 -6.08 -2.10 14.51
N HIS A 215 -7.23 -2.38 15.10
CA HIS A 215 -7.60 -1.78 16.38
C HIS A 215 -6.50 -2.04 17.44
N PRO A 216 -6.13 -1.07 18.31
CA PRO A 216 -5.02 -1.18 19.25
C PRO A 216 -5.07 -2.43 20.14
N ALA A 217 -6.26 -2.81 20.60
CA ALA A 217 -6.45 -4.04 21.37
C ALA A 217 -5.97 -5.31 20.62
N HIS A 218 -6.15 -5.37 19.29
CA HIS A 218 -5.67 -6.48 18.47
C HIS A 218 -4.14 -6.41 18.28
N LEU A 219 -3.59 -5.21 18.07
CA LEU A 219 -2.15 -4.99 17.99
C LEU A 219 -1.45 -5.42 19.29
N SER A 220 -1.94 -4.97 20.45
CA SER A 220 -1.40 -5.37 21.74
C SER A 220 -1.55 -6.87 21.99
N ALA A 221 -2.67 -7.48 21.59
CA ALA A 221 -2.86 -8.93 21.74
C ALA A 221 -1.86 -9.73 20.90
N TYR A 222 -1.67 -9.35 19.63
CA TYR A 222 -0.68 -9.97 18.76
C TYR A 222 0.74 -9.77 19.27
N TRP A 223 1.09 -8.53 19.64
CA TRP A 223 2.40 -8.20 20.20
C TRP A 223 2.73 -9.04 21.44
N ASN A 224 1.78 -9.11 22.38
CA ASN A 224 1.92 -9.92 23.59
C ASN A 224 2.02 -11.42 23.28
N ALA A 225 1.33 -11.92 22.25
CA ALA A 225 1.46 -13.32 21.85
C ALA A 225 2.87 -13.64 21.34
N ILE A 226 3.41 -12.82 20.42
CA ILE A 226 4.73 -13.09 19.82
C ILE A 226 5.87 -12.91 20.83
N ARG A 227 5.74 -11.99 21.80
CA ARG A 227 6.67 -11.87 22.93
C ARG A 227 6.68 -13.12 23.79
N ARG A 228 5.49 -13.63 24.15
CA ARG A 228 5.35 -14.85 24.96
C ARG A 228 5.98 -16.05 24.28
N GLU A 229 5.72 -16.23 22.98
CA GLU A 229 6.31 -17.30 22.19
C GLU A 229 7.84 -17.21 22.11
N ALA A 230 8.40 -15.99 22.10
CA ALA A 230 9.83 -15.74 22.12
C ALA A 230 10.46 -15.78 23.53
N GLY A 231 9.69 -16.06 24.58
CA GLY A 231 10.18 -16.07 25.96
C GLY A 231 10.48 -14.68 26.55
N ILE A 232 9.95 -13.61 25.93
CA ILE A 232 10.12 -12.23 26.40
C ILE A 232 9.04 -11.94 27.45
N SER A 233 9.46 -11.51 28.64
CA SER A 233 8.53 -11.13 29.72
C SER A 233 7.54 -10.06 29.26
N ILE A 234 6.27 -10.22 29.62
CA ILE A 234 5.22 -9.22 29.44
C ILE A 234 5.04 -8.57 30.80
N GLY A 235 5.50 -7.33 30.92
CA GLY A 235 5.34 -6.52 32.14
C GLY A 235 3.88 -6.15 32.39
#